data_AF-A0A3D5YFH8-F1
#
_entry.id   AF-A0A3D5YFH8-F1
#
_cell.length_a   1.000
_cell.length_b   1.000
_cell.length_c   1.000
_cell.angle_alpha   90.00
_cell.angle_beta   90.00
_cell.angle_gamma   90.00
#
_symmetry.space_group_name_H-M   'P 1'
#
loop_
_entity.id
_entity.type
_entity.pdbx_description
1 polymer ?
#
loop_
_entity_poly.entity_id
_entity_poly.type
_entity_poly.pdbx_seq_one_letter_code
_entity_poly.pdbx_strand_id
1 'polypeptide(L)'
;MIKNDQFIAAPSQVELEEKLSLLVPEKELPLTPFSAKKKDGKKMYELARDGHILTENRVMKVFENKVVSYDFPLLKLTLHVGSGTYIRSIGYWLGQEF
;
A
#
# COMPACT_ATOMS: atom_id res chain seq x y z
N MET A 1 -0.23 5.89 -25.72
CA MET A 1 0.12 5.62 -24.31
C MET A 1 1.12 4.48 -24.32
N ILE A 2 2.39 4.77 -24.07
CA ILE A 2 3.45 3.75 -24.05
C ILE A 2 3.27 3.02 -22.71
N LYS A 3 2.81 1.77 -22.74
CA LYS A 3 3.01 0.86 -21.61
C LYS A 3 4.51 0.59 -21.60
N ASN A 4 5.23 1.19 -20.66
CA ASN A 4 6.57 0.73 -20.36
C ASN A 4 6.42 -0.68 -19.79
N ASP A 5 6.57 -1.69 -20.64
CA ASP A 5 6.78 -3.07 -20.21
C ASP A 5 8.21 -3.14 -19.63
N GLN A 6 8.41 -2.49 -18.48
CA GLN A 6 9.59 -2.71 -17.66
C GLN A 6 9.45 -4.10 -17.06
N PHE A 7 10.29 -5.01 -17.55
CA PHE A 7 10.49 -6.30 -16.91
C PHE A 7 11.17 -6.06 -15.57
N ILE A 8 10.38 -6.09 -14.49
CA ILE A 8 10.88 -6.06 -13.12
C ILE A 8 11.29 -7.49 -12.77
N ALA A 9 12.56 -7.69 -12.43
CA ALA A 9 13.01 -8.95 -11.89
C ALA A 9 12.30 -9.20 -10.56
N ALA A 10 11.78 -10.41 -10.36
CA ALA A 10 11.09 -10.76 -9.12
C ALA A 10 12.02 -10.50 -7.92
N PRO A 11 11.63 -9.64 -6.96
CA PRO A 11 12.39 -9.46 -5.73
C PRO A 11 12.57 -10.80 -5.02
N SER A 12 13.73 -11.01 -4.41
CA SER A 12 13.97 -12.19 -3.59
C SER A 12 13.09 -12.17 -2.34
N GLN A 13 12.91 -13.35 -1.73
CA GLN A 13 12.17 -13.46 -0.48
C GLN A 13 12.84 -12.63 0.65
N VAL A 14 14.17 -12.54 0.65
CA VAL A 14 14.92 -11.75 1.64
C VAL A 14 14.62 -10.26 1.49
N GLU A 15 14.71 -9.72 0.28
CA GLU A 15 14.38 -8.31 0.02
C GLU A 15 12.92 -8.00 0.38
N LEU A 16 12.00 -8.90 0.07
CA LEU A 16 10.60 -8.76 0.48
C LEU A 16 10.45 -8.69 2.01
N GLU A 17 11.06 -9.62 2.74
CA GLU A 17 11.00 -9.67 4.20
C GLU A 17 11.66 -8.45 4.85
N GLU A 18 12.77 -7.96 4.30
CA GLU A 18 13.42 -6.71 4.72
C GLU A 18 12.46 -5.53 4.59
N LYS A 19 11.78 -5.37 3.45
CA LYS A 19 10.78 -4.31 3.28
C LYS A 19 9.61 -4.47 4.23
N LEU A 20 9.06 -5.68 4.39
CA LEU A 20 7.95 -5.94 5.30
C LEU A 20 8.31 -5.64 6.76
N SER A 21 9.55 -5.81 7.18
CA SER A 21 10.02 -5.47 8.53
C SER A 21 9.85 -3.98 8.86
N LEU A 22 9.92 -3.10 7.85
CA LEU A 22 9.77 -1.64 7.99
C LEU A 22 8.33 -1.20 8.29
N LEU A 23 7.35 -2.11 8.23
CA LEU A 23 5.95 -1.81 8.55
C LEU A 23 5.68 -1.75 10.06
N VAL A 24 6.47 -2.48 10.85
CA VAL A 24 6.21 -2.71 12.28
C VAL A 24 7.09 -1.79 13.12
N PRO A 25 6.57 -1.17 14.21
CA PRO A 25 5.21 -1.26 14.74
C PRO A 25 4.21 -0.30 14.08
N GLU A 26 4.71 0.73 13.40
CA GLU A 26 3.92 1.69 12.66
C GLU A 26 4.74 2.31 11.54
N LYS A 27 4.05 2.78 10.51
CA LYS A 27 4.67 3.41 9.35
C LYS A 27 3.81 4.53 8.80
N GLU A 28 4.46 5.59 8.35
CA GLU A 28 3.83 6.63 7.55
C GLU A 28 3.62 6.14 6.11
N LEU A 29 2.37 6.07 5.68
CA LEU A 29 1.98 5.53 4.37
C LEU A 29 1.08 6.51 3.60
N PRO A 30 1.17 6.56 2.26
CA PRO A 30 0.33 7.42 1.45
C PRO A 30 -1.12 6.96 1.50
N LEU A 31 -2.05 7.89 1.70
CA LEU A 31 -3.47 7.61 1.51
C LEU A 31 -3.73 7.42 0.03
N THR A 32 -4.20 6.22 -0.33
CA THR A 32 -4.66 5.99 -1.69
C THR A 32 -5.98 6.72 -1.89
N PRO A 33 -6.18 7.47 -2.99
CA PRO A 33 -7.35 8.34 -3.21
C PRO A 33 -8.69 7.59 -3.29
N PHE A 34 -8.68 6.27 -3.28
CA PHE A 34 -9.86 5.41 -3.37
C PHE A 34 -10.46 5.06 -2.00
N SER A 35 -10.40 5.95 -1.01
CA SER A 35 -11.08 5.72 0.26
C SER A 35 -12.56 6.12 0.21
N ALA A 36 -13.43 5.34 0.85
CA ALA A 36 -14.87 5.64 0.96
C ALA A 36 -15.18 6.77 1.97
N LYS A 37 -14.14 7.44 2.52
CA LYS A 37 -14.35 8.57 3.43
C LYS A 37 -15.06 9.69 2.69
N LYS A 38 -16.05 10.28 3.36
CA LYS A 38 -16.70 11.50 2.91
C LYS A 38 -15.95 12.69 3.53
N LYS A 39 -15.58 13.67 2.72
CA LYS A 39 -15.16 15.00 3.18
C LYS A 39 -16.23 15.96 2.70
N ASP A 40 -16.84 16.70 3.63
CA ASP A 40 -17.89 17.70 3.34
C ASP A 40 -19.04 17.18 2.47
N GLY A 41 -19.54 15.97 2.77
CA GLY A 41 -20.69 15.38 2.07
C GLY A 41 -20.40 14.74 0.71
N LYS A 42 -19.20 14.91 0.14
CA LYS A 42 -18.78 14.28 -1.14
C LYS A 42 -17.83 13.10 -0.91
N LYS A 43 -17.93 12.07 -1.75
CA LYS A 43 -17.10 10.86 -1.64
C LYS A 43 -15.71 11.12 -2.21
N MET A 44 -14.65 10.69 -1.53
CA MET A 44 -13.28 11.07 -1.90
C MET A 44 -12.79 10.60 -3.26
N TYR A 45 -13.34 9.50 -3.78
CA TYR A 45 -13.01 9.06 -5.14
C TYR A 45 -13.52 10.01 -6.23
N GLU A 46 -14.54 10.84 -5.95
CA GLU A 46 -15.12 11.77 -6.92
C GLU A 46 -14.19 12.96 -7.15
N LEU A 47 -13.56 13.49 -6.09
CA LEU A 47 -12.56 14.57 -6.21
C LEU A 47 -11.23 14.08 -6.78
N ALA A 48 -10.83 12.84 -6.50
CA ALA A 48 -9.61 12.26 -7.04
C ALA A 48 -9.66 12.03 -8.57
N ARG A 49 -10.86 11.87 -9.14
CA ARG A 49 -11.08 11.74 -10.59
C ARG A 49 -11.01 13.07 -11.33
N ASP A 50 -11.24 14.18 -10.64
CA ASP A 50 -11.13 15.56 -11.16
C ASP A 50 -9.69 16.11 -11.07
N GLY A 51 -8.68 15.23 -10.98
CA GLY A 51 -7.26 15.61 -11.01
C GLY A 51 -6.68 16.10 -9.69
N HIS A 52 -7.45 16.11 -8.60
CA HIS A 52 -6.96 16.49 -7.27
C HIS A 52 -6.66 15.23 -6.44
N ILE A 53 -5.51 14.62 -6.67
CA ILE A 53 -5.00 13.53 -5.84
C ILE A 53 -4.46 14.17 -4.55
N LEU A 54 -5.21 14.04 -3.46
CA LEU A 54 -4.68 14.36 -2.13
C LEU A 54 -3.68 13.27 -1.73
N THR A 55 -2.38 13.55 -1.92
CA THR A 55 -1.27 12.77 -1.38
C THR A 55 -1.07 13.15 0.09
N GLU A 56 -2.02 12.80 0.93
CA GLU A 56 -1.85 12.90 2.37
C GLU A 56 -1.25 11.59 2.89
N ASN A 57 -0.17 11.69 3.64
CA ASN A 57 0.38 10.54 4.36
C ASN A 57 -0.29 10.39 5.73
N ARG A 58 -0.37 9.15 6.21
CA ARG A 58 -0.89 8.85 7.55
C ARG A 58 -0.05 7.77 8.22
N VAL A 59 0.25 7.97 9.50
CA VAL A 59 0.82 6.91 10.34
C VAL A 59 -0.22 5.80 10.54
N MET A 60 0.15 4.58 10.19
CA MET A 60 -0.67 3.38 10.30
C MET A 60 0.05 2.35 11.17
N LYS A 61 -0.69 1.74 12.10
CA LYS A 61 -0.13 0.73 13.01
C LYS A 61 -0.22 -0.66 12.38
N VAL A 62 0.91 -1.37 12.41
CA VAL A 62 1.05 -2.76 11.98
C VAL A 62 1.75 -3.52 13.11
N PHE A 63 1.01 -4.39 13.78
CA PHE A 63 1.53 -5.16 14.91
C PHE A 63 2.32 -6.37 14.46
N GLU A 64 1.87 -7.01 13.38
CA GLU A 64 2.49 -8.22 12.84
C GLU A 64 2.21 -8.30 11.34
N ASN A 65 3.18 -8.86 10.60
CA ASN A 65 2.99 -9.27 9.23
C ASN A 65 3.61 -10.66 9.01
N LYS A 66 2.98 -11.46 8.13
CA LYS A 66 3.45 -12.80 7.78
C LYS A 66 3.21 -13.08 6.30
N VAL A 67 4.25 -13.53 5.62
CA VAL A 67 4.14 -14.07 4.25
C VAL A 67 3.46 -15.44 4.29
N VAL A 68 2.36 -15.56 3.55
CA VAL A 68 1.61 -16.81 3.39
C VAL A 68 2.09 -17.56 2.14
N SER A 69 2.29 -16.83 1.04
CA SER A 69 2.85 -17.36 -0.21
C SER A 69 3.38 -16.22 -1.05
N TYR A 70 4.43 -16.47 -1.83
CA TYR A 70 4.99 -15.52 -2.76
C TYR A 70 5.37 -16.23 -4.06
N ASP A 71 4.67 -15.84 -5.14
CA ASP A 71 4.87 -16.31 -6.51
C ASP A 71 4.70 -15.09 -7.42
N PHE A 72 5.81 -14.39 -7.71
CA PHE A 72 5.79 -13.06 -8.32
C PHE A 72 4.98 -13.05 -9.63
N PRO A 73 4.08 -12.06 -9.82
CA PRO A 73 3.88 -10.84 -9.03
C PRO A 73 2.88 -10.98 -7.88
N LEU A 74 2.45 -12.20 -7.54
CA LEU A 74 1.45 -12.45 -6.52
C LEU A 74 2.11 -12.66 -5.14
N LEU A 75 1.70 -11.81 -4.20
CA LEU A 75 2.05 -11.92 -2.79
C LEU A 75 0.79 -12.07 -1.95
N LYS A 76 0.77 -13.06 -1.06
CA LYS A 76 -0.27 -13.24 -0.05
C LYS A 76 0.30 -12.99 1.35
N LEU A 77 -0.33 -12.07 2.07
CA LEU A 77 0.07 -11.66 3.42
C LEU A 77 -1.08 -11.87 4.41
N THR A 78 -0.72 -12.19 5.64
CA THR A 78 -1.56 -11.97 6.82
C THR A 78 -1.02 -10.77 7.58
N LEU A 79 -1.90 -9.85 7.98
CA LEU A 79 -1.53 -8.61 8.67
C LEU A 79 -2.39 -8.46 9.92
N HIS A 80 -1.76 -8.18 11.06
CA HIS A 80 -2.44 -7.70 12.26
C HIS A 80 -2.21 -6.19 12.38
N VAL A 81 -3.28 -5.40 12.29
CA VAL A 81 -3.19 -3.94 12.14
C VAL A 81 -4.13 -3.19 13.08
N GLY A 82 -3.79 -1.93 13.36
CA GLY A 82 -4.64 -1.02 14.12
C GLY A 82 -5.84 -0.50 13.31
N SER A 83 -6.80 0.10 14.01
CA SER A 83 -7.97 0.72 13.39
C SER A 83 -7.58 1.83 12.41
N GLY A 84 -8.16 1.82 11.22
CA GLY A 84 -7.91 2.84 10.20
C GLY A 84 -6.58 2.68 9.44
N THR A 85 -5.94 1.50 9.53
CA THR A 85 -4.89 1.08 8.62
C THR A 85 -5.49 0.69 7.27
N TYR A 86 -4.90 1.21 6.19
CA TYR A 86 -5.35 0.97 4.82
C TYR A 86 -4.46 -0.10 4.18
N ILE A 87 -4.97 -1.32 4.06
CA ILE A 87 -4.20 -2.43 3.44
C ILE A 87 -3.76 -2.09 2.01
N ARG A 88 -4.57 -1.31 1.28
CA ARG A 88 -4.21 -0.82 -0.06
C ARG A 88 -3.03 0.13 -0.06
N SER A 89 -2.87 0.93 0.97
CA SER A 89 -1.70 1.81 1.12
C SER A 89 -0.43 1.01 1.39
N ILE A 90 -0.53 -0.09 2.16
CA ILE A 90 0.59 -1.03 2.34
C ILE A 90 0.96 -1.66 1.01
N GLY A 91 -0.01 -2.18 0.25
CA GLY A 91 0.24 -2.80 -1.06
C GLY A 91 0.81 -1.81 -2.09
N TYR A 92 0.27 -0.59 -2.14
CA TYR A 92 0.79 0.47 -3.01
C TYR A 92 2.24 0.82 -2.64
N TRP A 93 2.50 1.08 -1.35
CA TRP A 93 3.85 1.38 -0.88
C TRP A 93 4.83 0.25 -1.21
N LEU A 94 4.49 -1.00 -0.89
CA LEU A 94 5.36 -2.15 -1.14
C LEU A 94 5.67 -2.31 -2.64
N GLY A 95 4.69 -2.06 -3.52
CA GLY A 95 4.90 -2.08 -4.97
C GLY A 95 5.67 -0.89 -5.53
N GLN A 96 6.07 0.09 -4.71
CA GLN A 96 6.98 1.18 -5.08
C GLN A 96 8.39 0.98 -4.52
N GLU A 97 8.60 -0.05 -3.70
CA GLU A 97 9.91 -0.38 -3.13
C GLU A 97 10.79 -1.23 -4.06
N PHE A 98 10.24 -1.65 -5.21
CA PHE A 98 10.85 -2.49 -6.25
C PHE A 98 10.56 -1.89 -7.63
#